data_AF-A0A7K9I1W2-F1
#
_entry.id   AF-A0A7K9I1W2-F1
#
_cell.length_a   1.000
_cell.length_b   1.000
_cell.length_c   1.000
_cell.angle_alpha   90.00
_cell.angle_beta   90.00
_cell.angle_gamma   90.00
#
_symmetry.space_group_name_H-M   'P 1'
#
loop_
_entity.id
_entity.type
_entity.pdbx_description
1 polymer ?
#
loop_
_entity_poly.entity_id
_entity_poly.type
_entity_poly.pdbx_seq_one_letter_code
_entity_poly.pdbx_strand_id
1 'polypeptide(L)'
;MCSPRRAPPGPAPAEEEEDLPPEWETDDERMAFLFSAFKQSREVNSTEWDSKMAFWVGLVLARGRRRGVVRTCLRELQHSFERRGSLPLGLGTVLRELLRRGKLQRESDFMASVDSSWISWGVGVFLLKPLKWTLSSVLGDSKIPEEEEVLIYVELLQEKAEEVYRLYQNSALSSHPVVALAELRSLCASLCPEERTFYLLLLQLQKEKRVTILEQNGEKIVKFARGLHSKVSPVNDVDIGVYQLMQSEQLLSQKVESLSQEAEKCKEDARSACRAGKKQLALRCLKSKRRTERRIAELHSKLDAVQGILDRIYASQTDQMV
;
A
#
# COMPACT_ATOMS: atom_id res chain seq x y z
N MET A 1 -21.08 -45.72 -3.11
CA MET A 1 -20.96 -44.92 -4.34
C MET A 1 -20.82 -43.46 -3.93
N CYS A 2 -19.59 -42.94 -3.87
CA CYS A 2 -19.33 -41.54 -3.56
C CYS A 2 -19.34 -40.73 -4.87
N SER A 3 -20.25 -39.75 -4.98
CA SER A 3 -20.23 -38.79 -6.08
C SER A 3 -19.04 -37.83 -5.92
N PRO A 4 -18.32 -37.49 -7.00
CA PRO A 4 -17.20 -36.57 -6.91
C PRO A 4 -17.69 -35.13 -6.72
N ARG A 5 -17.09 -34.42 -5.76
CA ARG A 5 -17.29 -32.98 -5.55
C ARG A 5 -16.88 -32.22 -6.81
N ARG A 6 -17.80 -31.44 -7.36
CA ARG A 6 -17.54 -30.48 -8.44
C ARG A 6 -16.57 -29.42 -7.92
N ALA A 7 -15.45 -29.21 -8.61
CA ALA A 7 -14.57 -28.09 -8.35
C ALA A 7 -15.34 -26.77 -8.58
N PRO A 8 -15.05 -25.70 -7.81
CA PRO A 8 -15.68 -24.40 -8.04
C PRO A 8 -15.26 -23.87 -9.43
N PRO A 9 -16.15 -23.14 -10.12
CA PRO A 9 -15.79 -22.53 -11.40
C PRO A 9 -14.67 -21.51 -11.16
N GLY A 10 -13.65 -21.53 -12.01
CA GLY A 10 -12.65 -20.46 -12.08
C GLY A 10 -13.31 -19.11 -12.39
N PRO A 11 -12.62 -17.99 -12.12
CA PRO A 11 -13.16 -16.66 -12.43
C PRO A 11 -13.48 -16.55 -13.92
N ALA A 12 -14.62 -15.95 -14.24
CA ALA A 12 -15.14 -15.82 -15.60
C ALA A 12 -14.29 -14.85 -16.44
N PRO A 13 -14.12 -15.09 -17.76
CA PRO A 13 -13.35 -14.22 -18.68
C PRO A 13 -14.05 -12.90 -19.06
N ALA A 14 -15.10 -12.49 -18.35
CA ALA A 14 -15.96 -11.37 -18.75
C ALA A 14 -15.37 -9.97 -18.50
N GLU A 15 -14.31 -9.84 -17.70
CA GLU A 15 -13.71 -8.53 -17.36
C GLU A 15 -12.68 -8.04 -18.39
N GLU A 16 -12.30 -8.86 -19.38
CA GLU A 16 -11.30 -8.48 -20.40
C GLU A 16 -11.92 -7.81 -21.65
N GLU A 17 -13.19 -8.11 -21.95
CA GLU A 17 -13.89 -7.62 -23.15
C GLU A 17 -14.37 -6.16 -23.05
N GLU A 18 -14.59 -5.62 -21.84
CA GLU A 18 -15.08 -4.24 -21.64
C GLU A 18 -13.98 -3.16 -21.77
N ASP A 19 -12.72 -3.56 -21.95
CA ASP A 19 -11.57 -2.65 -21.95
C ASP A 19 -11.19 -2.12 -23.35
N LEU A 20 -11.84 -2.58 -24.42
CA LEU A 20 -11.43 -2.30 -25.80
C LEU A 20 -12.50 -1.51 -26.57
N PRO A 21 -12.12 -0.65 -27.53
CA PRO A 21 -13.07 0.10 -28.35
C PRO A 21 -14.01 -0.84 -29.15
N PRO A 22 -15.27 -0.47 -29.40
CA PRO A 22 -16.19 -1.31 -30.20
C PRO A 22 -15.65 -1.66 -31.59
N GLU A 23 -14.89 -0.75 -32.20
CA GLU A 23 -14.25 -0.99 -33.50
C GLU A 23 -13.13 -2.05 -33.47
N TRP A 24 -12.72 -2.51 -32.28
CA TRP A 24 -11.63 -3.47 -32.11
C TRP A 24 -11.89 -4.80 -32.81
N GLU A 25 -13.12 -5.31 -32.79
CA GLU A 25 -13.46 -6.58 -33.45
C GLU A 25 -13.97 -6.39 -34.88
N THR A 26 -14.66 -5.28 -35.15
CA THR A 26 -15.43 -5.11 -36.39
C THR A 26 -14.66 -4.47 -37.54
N ASP A 27 -13.60 -3.70 -37.26
CA ASP A 27 -12.88 -2.91 -38.27
C ASP A 27 -11.47 -3.46 -38.54
N ASP A 28 -11.38 -4.50 -39.39
CA ASP A 28 -10.11 -5.18 -39.69
C ASP A 28 -9.08 -4.28 -40.37
N GLU A 29 -9.50 -3.37 -41.24
CA GLU A 29 -8.60 -2.47 -41.97
C GLU A 29 -7.95 -1.46 -41.02
N ARG A 30 -8.75 -0.80 -40.18
CA ARG A 30 -8.24 0.12 -39.17
C ARG A 30 -7.33 -0.56 -38.17
N MET A 31 -7.69 -1.77 -37.74
CA MET A 31 -6.89 -2.52 -36.78
C MET A 31 -5.56 -2.99 -37.37
N ALA A 32 -5.52 -3.40 -38.65
CA ALA A 32 -4.28 -3.69 -39.35
C ALA A 32 -3.36 -2.45 -39.41
N PHE A 33 -3.93 -1.27 -39.71
CA PHE A 33 -3.19 -0.02 -39.65
C PHE A 33 -2.64 0.27 -38.24
N LEU A 34 -3.45 0.13 -37.20
CA LEU A 34 -3.04 0.40 -35.81
C LEU A 34 -1.99 -0.60 -35.29
N PHE A 35 -2.02 -1.86 -35.72
CA PHE A 35 -1.10 -2.92 -35.25
C PHE A 35 0.25 -2.91 -35.97
N SER A 36 0.33 -2.31 -37.16
CA SER A 36 1.59 -2.19 -37.89
C SER A 36 2.66 -1.39 -37.12
N ALA A 37 3.92 -1.45 -37.55
CA ALA A 37 4.94 -0.59 -36.99
C ALA A 37 4.66 0.89 -37.31
N PHE A 38 5.20 1.79 -36.48
CA PHE A 38 5.31 3.19 -36.88
C PHE A 38 6.30 3.33 -38.04
N LYS A 39 6.12 4.34 -38.90
CA LYS A 39 7.09 4.63 -39.98
C LYS A 39 8.45 5.05 -39.39
N GLN A 40 9.49 5.20 -40.22
CA GLN A 40 10.80 5.61 -39.69
C GLN A 40 10.87 7.09 -39.31
N SER A 41 10.08 7.94 -39.97
CA SER A 41 9.99 9.36 -39.65
C SER A 41 8.54 9.85 -39.68
N ARG A 42 8.17 10.68 -38.70
CA ARG A 42 6.89 11.41 -38.65
C ARG A 42 6.72 12.34 -39.86
N GLU A 43 7.82 12.85 -40.40
CA GLU A 43 7.82 13.83 -41.49
C GLU A 43 7.28 13.25 -42.82
N VAL A 44 7.31 11.93 -42.97
CA VAL A 44 6.84 11.24 -44.18
C VAL A 44 5.31 11.21 -44.25
N ASN A 45 4.62 11.11 -43.10
CA ASN A 45 3.16 11.22 -43.00
C ASN A 45 2.75 11.56 -41.57
N SER A 46 2.69 12.85 -41.25
CA SER A 46 2.39 13.32 -39.90
C SER A 46 0.96 12.99 -39.46
N THR A 47 0.00 12.96 -40.38
CA THR A 47 -1.41 12.75 -40.05
C THR A 47 -1.67 11.31 -39.61
N GLU A 48 -1.17 10.32 -40.36
CA GLU A 48 -1.28 8.90 -39.97
C GLU A 48 -0.53 8.63 -38.67
N TRP A 49 0.67 9.20 -38.53
CA TRP A 49 1.48 9.08 -37.33
C TRP A 49 0.74 9.58 -36.09
N ASP A 50 0.24 10.82 -36.15
CA ASP A 50 -0.38 11.49 -35.01
C ASP A 50 -1.72 10.83 -34.65
N SER A 51 -2.51 10.41 -35.64
CA SER A 51 -3.75 9.65 -35.42
C SER A 51 -3.48 8.33 -34.68
N LYS A 52 -2.51 7.55 -35.16
CA LYS A 52 -2.12 6.28 -34.53
C LYS A 52 -1.55 6.48 -33.13
N MET A 53 -0.73 7.51 -32.94
CA MET A 53 -0.18 7.87 -31.63
C MET A 53 -1.29 8.27 -30.65
N ALA A 54 -2.23 9.13 -31.07
CA ALA A 54 -3.34 9.57 -30.25
C ALA A 54 -4.22 8.40 -29.79
N PHE A 55 -4.54 7.49 -30.71
CA PHE A 55 -5.29 6.27 -30.39
C PHE A 55 -4.59 5.44 -29.30
N TRP A 56 -3.33 5.08 -29.52
CA TRP A 56 -2.61 4.20 -28.59
C TRP A 56 -2.32 4.87 -27.25
N VAL A 57 -1.98 6.16 -27.23
CA VAL A 57 -1.82 6.94 -25.99
C VAL A 57 -3.11 6.92 -25.18
N GLY A 58 -4.25 7.19 -25.83
CA GLY A 58 -5.55 7.18 -25.18
C GLY A 58 -5.86 5.80 -24.58
N LEU A 59 -5.65 4.73 -25.36
CA LEU A 59 -5.96 3.37 -24.92
C LEU A 59 -5.06 2.88 -23.78
N VAL A 60 -3.75 3.13 -23.84
CA VAL A 60 -2.78 2.77 -22.79
C VAL A 60 -3.13 3.46 -21.47
N LEU A 61 -3.34 4.79 -21.49
CA LEU A 61 -3.67 5.54 -20.27
C LEU A 61 -5.05 5.17 -19.71
N ALA A 62 -6.05 4.97 -20.58
CA ALA A 62 -7.39 4.60 -20.17
C ALA A 62 -7.42 3.20 -19.54
N ARG A 63 -6.63 2.25 -20.06
CA ARG A 63 -6.51 0.90 -19.47
C ARG A 63 -5.97 0.96 -18.05
N GLY A 64 -4.89 1.71 -17.81
CA GLY A 64 -4.34 1.90 -16.46
C GLY A 64 -5.38 2.45 -15.50
N ARG A 65 -6.13 3.49 -15.92
CA ARG A 65 -7.21 4.10 -15.14
C ARG A 65 -8.36 3.13 -14.85
N ARG A 66 -8.89 2.44 -15.86
CA ARG A 66 -10.02 1.49 -15.70
C ARG A 66 -9.69 0.34 -14.77
N ARG A 67 -8.49 -0.23 -14.89
CA ARG A 67 -8.03 -1.32 -14.01
C ARG A 67 -7.56 -0.85 -12.64
N GLY A 68 -7.34 0.46 -12.47
CA GLY A 68 -6.79 1.02 -11.23
C GLY A 68 -5.34 0.58 -10.93
N VAL A 69 -4.60 0.10 -11.95
CA VAL A 69 -3.24 -0.42 -11.78
C VAL A 69 -2.23 0.68 -12.14
N VAL A 70 -1.38 1.05 -11.18
CA VAL A 70 -0.42 2.16 -11.31
C VAL A 70 0.86 1.81 -12.10
N ARG A 71 1.08 0.52 -12.37
CA ARG A 71 2.28 -0.01 -13.04
C ARG A 71 1.92 -0.81 -14.28
N THR A 72 2.86 -0.90 -15.21
CA THR A 72 2.76 -1.77 -16.38
C THR A 72 4.14 -2.03 -17.00
N CYS A 73 4.22 -2.89 -18.01
CA CYS A 73 5.36 -2.98 -18.91
C CYS A 73 4.89 -3.19 -20.37
N LEU A 74 5.82 -3.11 -21.33
CA LEU A 74 5.49 -3.29 -22.74
C LEU A 74 4.94 -4.69 -23.02
N ARG A 75 5.52 -5.74 -22.42
CA ARG A 75 5.06 -7.13 -22.58
C ARG A 75 3.60 -7.30 -22.16
N GLU A 76 3.23 -6.78 -20.99
CA GLU A 76 1.86 -6.81 -20.48
C GLU A 76 0.89 -6.10 -21.41
N LEU A 77 1.26 -4.91 -21.89
CA LEU A 77 0.41 -4.12 -22.79
C LEU A 77 0.23 -4.81 -24.15
N GLN A 78 1.30 -5.34 -24.72
CA GLN A 78 1.26 -6.08 -25.99
C GLN A 78 0.30 -7.28 -25.90
N HIS A 79 0.41 -8.09 -24.85
CA HIS A 79 -0.45 -9.24 -24.67
C HIS A 79 -1.90 -8.83 -24.39
N SER A 80 -2.10 -7.75 -23.62
CA SER A 80 -3.45 -7.26 -23.33
C SER A 80 -4.19 -6.64 -24.51
N PHE A 81 -3.43 -6.21 -25.50
CA PHE A 81 -3.94 -5.66 -26.76
C PHE A 81 -3.70 -6.66 -27.90
N GLU A 82 -3.48 -7.93 -27.61
CA GLU A 82 -3.35 -8.95 -28.63
C GLU A 82 -4.69 -9.12 -29.36
N ARG A 83 -4.63 -9.25 -30.68
CA ARG A 83 -5.81 -9.44 -31.51
C ARG A 83 -5.52 -10.50 -32.57
N ARG A 84 -6.29 -11.59 -32.57
CA ARG A 84 -6.16 -12.69 -33.54
C ARG A 84 -4.70 -13.18 -33.69
N GLY A 85 -3.98 -13.31 -32.56
CA GLY A 85 -2.57 -13.73 -32.52
C GLY A 85 -1.55 -12.67 -32.96
N SER A 86 -1.99 -11.44 -33.25
CA SER A 86 -1.11 -10.33 -33.60
C SER A 86 -0.88 -9.41 -32.41
N LEU A 87 0.36 -8.98 -32.20
CA LEU A 87 0.72 -7.98 -31.20
C LEU A 87 0.86 -6.60 -31.85
N PRO A 88 0.48 -5.51 -31.17
CA PRO A 88 0.65 -4.16 -31.70
C PRO A 88 2.14 -3.74 -31.69
N LEU A 89 2.76 -3.76 -32.86
CA LEU A 89 4.19 -3.51 -33.06
C LEU A 89 4.62 -2.08 -32.68
N GLY A 90 3.67 -1.14 -32.70
CA GLY A 90 3.93 0.26 -32.42
C GLY A 90 4.06 0.63 -30.94
N LEU A 91 3.70 -0.24 -30.00
CA LEU A 91 3.59 0.14 -28.58
C LEU A 91 4.92 0.61 -27.97
N GLY A 92 6.06 0.02 -28.33
CA GLY A 92 7.35 0.49 -27.82
C GLY A 92 7.64 1.96 -28.20
N THR A 93 7.18 2.41 -29.37
CA THR A 93 7.27 3.83 -29.77
C THR A 93 6.31 4.71 -28.96
N VAL A 94 5.11 4.21 -28.66
CA VAL A 94 4.11 4.92 -27.84
C VAL A 94 4.62 5.10 -26.42
N LEU A 95 5.19 4.07 -25.81
CA LEU A 95 5.73 4.13 -24.44
C LEU A 95 6.91 5.09 -24.34
N ARG A 96 7.82 5.10 -25.33
CA ARG A 96 8.90 6.09 -25.41
C ARG A 96 8.38 7.52 -25.52
N GLU A 97 7.31 7.75 -26.27
CA GLU A 97 6.68 9.06 -26.36
C GLU A 97 5.99 9.46 -25.04
N LEU A 98 5.33 8.52 -24.35
CA LEU A 98 4.73 8.76 -23.03
C LEU A 98 5.78 9.05 -21.95
N LEU A 99 6.93 8.36 -21.99
CA LEU A 99 8.09 8.64 -21.15
C LEU A 99 8.64 10.05 -21.42
N ARG A 100 8.84 10.41 -22.70
CA ARG A 100 9.30 11.74 -23.12
C ARG A 100 8.36 12.86 -22.67
N ARG A 101 7.05 12.61 -22.69
CA ARG A 101 6.01 13.55 -22.22
C ARG A 101 5.81 13.55 -20.70
N GLY A 102 6.50 12.69 -19.95
CA GLY A 102 6.33 12.54 -18.50
C GLY A 102 4.98 11.99 -18.07
N LYS A 103 4.23 11.35 -18.98
CA LYS A 103 2.98 10.64 -18.66
C LYS A 103 3.26 9.25 -18.08
N LEU A 104 4.37 8.65 -18.49
CA LEU A 104 4.97 7.47 -17.87
C LEU A 104 6.32 7.83 -17.26
N GLN A 105 6.73 7.09 -16.25
CA GLN A 105 8.06 7.16 -15.67
C GLN A 105 8.57 5.75 -15.39
N ARG A 106 9.87 5.48 -15.58
CA ARG A 106 10.47 4.21 -15.16
C ARG A 106 10.38 4.09 -13.63
N GLU A 107 9.99 2.93 -13.13
CA GLU A 107 9.90 2.72 -11.68
C GLU A 107 11.25 2.94 -11.00
N SER A 108 12.35 2.48 -11.61
CA SER A 108 13.71 2.70 -11.13
C SER A 108 14.05 4.19 -10.96
N ASP A 109 13.70 4.99 -11.95
CA ASP A 109 14.01 6.43 -11.99
C ASP A 109 13.15 7.18 -10.97
N PHE A 110 11.89 6.77 -10.82
CA PHE A 110 11.01 7.30 -9.80
C PHE A 110 11.57 7.03 -8.39
N MET A 111 11.95 5.79 -8.10
CA MET A 111 12.53 5.41 -6.82
C MET A 111 13.86 6.13 -6.53
N ALA A 112 14.70 6.31 -7.54
CA ALA A 112 15.96 7.05 -7.41
C ALA A 112 15.75 8.57 -7.20
N SER A 113 14.60 9.10 -7.64
CA SER A 113 14.27 10.54 -7.51
C SER A 113 13.82 10.96 -6.11
N VAL A 114 13.52 10.01 -5.22
CA VAL A 114 13.11 10.29 -3.84
C VAL A 114 14.34 10.15 -2.93
N ASP A 115 14.55 11.15 -2.07
CA ASP A 115 15.76 11.33 -1.25
C ASP A 115 16.29 10.05 -0.56
N SER A 116 17.60 10.04 -0.31
CA SER A 116 18.38 8.94 0.29
C SER A 116 17.80 8.39 1.60
N SER A 117 16.98 9.19 2.30
CA SER A 117 16.22 8.75 3.47
C SER A 117 15.41 7.48 3.15
N TRP A 118 14.77 7.36 1.98
CA TRP A 118 14.01 6.14 1.64
C TRP A 118 14.88 4.87 1.57
N ILE A 119 16.10 4.98 1.04
CA ILE A 119 17.05 3.86 0.93
C ILE A 119 17.56 3.45 2.31
N SER A 120 17.68 4.40 3.25
CA SER A 120 18.09 4.14 4.64
C SER A 120 17.05 3.34 5.45
N TRP A 121 15.81 3.22 4.97
CA TRP A 121 14.69 2.57 5.68
C TRP A 121 14.52 1.08 5.40
N GLY A 122 15.43 0.44 4.67
CA GLY A 122 15.38 -1.01 4.37
C GLY A 122 14.23 -1.48 3.46
N VAL A 123 13.15 -0.70 3.26
CA VAL A 123 12.10 -0.97 2.25
C VAL A 123 12.65 -0.84 0.84
N GLY A 124 13.59 0.09 0.62
CA GLY A 124 14.38 0.13 -0.61
C GLY A 124 15.00 -1.23 -0.93
N VAL A 125 15.51 -1.94 0.06
CA VAL A 125 16.07 -3.29 -0.14
C VAL A 125 14.99 -4.31 -0.53
N PHE A 126 13.76 -4.25 -0.02
CA PHE A 126 12.68 -5.20 -0.35
C PHE A 126 11.95 -4.90 -1.66
N LEU A 127 11.66 -3.63 -1.96
CA LEU A 127 11.12 -3.20 -3.26
C LEU A 127 12.10 -3.42 -4.41
N LEU A 128 13.40 -3.27 -4.12
CA LEU A 128 14.47 -3.63 -5.05
C LEU A 128 14.80 -5.14 -5.03
N LYS A 129 14.10 -5.99 -4.25
CA LYS A 129 14.38 -7.43 -4.13
C LYS A 129 13.52 -8.39 -4.95
N PRO A 130 13.02 -7.96 -6.11
CA PRO A 130 13.11 -8.79 -7.31
C PRO A 130 14.06 -8.17 -8.35
N LEU A 131 14.87 -7.17 -7.96
CA LEU A 131 15.96 -6.62 -8.78
C LEU A 131 17.31 -7.14 -8.30
N LYS A 132 17.46 -8.47 -8.12
CA LYS A 132 18.79 -9.09 -7.90
C LYS A 132 19.80 -8.79 -9.03
N TRP A 133 19.38 -8.10 -10.10
CA TRP A 133 20.18 -7.71 -11.26
C TRP A 133 20.41 -6.18 -11.43
N THR A 134 19.91 -5.30 -10.54
CA THR A 134 20.22 -3.84 -10.64
C THR A 134 21.56 -3.46 -10.02
N LEU A 135 22.06 -4.21 -9.02
CA LEU A 135 23.41 -4.01 -8.49
C LEU A 135 24.52 -4.54 -9.42
N SER A 136 24.21 -5.47 -10.33
CA SER A 136 25.14 -5.94 -11.36
C SER A 136 25.24 -5.00 -12.56
N SER A 137 24.47 -3.90 -12.61
CA SER A 137 24.72 -2.82 -13.60
C SER A 137 26.07 -2.12 -13.39
N VAL A 138 26.65 -2.22 -12.18
CA VAL A 138 28.02 -1.78 -11.88
C VAL A 138 29.06 -2.81 -12.36
N LEU A 139 28.64 -4.05 -12.65
CA LEU A 139 29.48 -5.17 -13.12
C LEU A 139 29.15 -5.67 -14.55
N GLY A 140 28.29 -4.96 -15.27
CA GLY A 140 28.33 -4.94 -16.74
C GLY A 140 27.81 -6.16 -17.52
N ASP A 141 26.85 -6.96 -17.05
CA ASP A 141 26.33 -8.06 -17.91
C ASP A 141 24.86 -8.51 -17.68
N SER A 142 23.98 -7.59 -17.29
CA SER A 142 22.57 -7.94 -17.06
C SER A 142 21.64 -6.77 -17.35
N LYS A 143 21.24 -6.58 -18.62
CA LYS A 143 20.21 -5.58 -18.98
C LYS A 143 18.83 -6.25 -18.90
N ILE A 144 17.91 -5.65 -18.13
CA ILE A 144 16.49 -6.01 -18.17
C ILE A 144 16.02 -5.83 -19.63
N PRO A 145 15.34 -6.82 -20.23
CA PRO A 145 14.75 -6.64 -21.55
C PRO A 145 13.86 -5.39 -21.55
N GLU A 146 13.95 -4.55 -22.59
CA GLU A 146 13.13 -3.33 -22.69
C GLU A 146 11.62 -3.63 -22.54
N GLU A 147 11.21 -4.83 -22.96
CA GLU A 147 9.82 -5.30 -22.85
C GLU A 147 9.33 -5.50 -21.41
N GLU A 148 10.24 -5.77 -20.48
CA GLU A 148 9.97 -6.07 -19.07
C GLU A 148 10.26 -4.89 -18.14
N GLU A 149 10.75 -3.77 -18.68
CA GLU A 149 10.98 -2.56 -17.90
C GLU A 149 9.65 -2.05 -17.31
N VAL A 150 9.61 -1.92 -15.99
CA VAL A 150 8.40 -1.50 -15.28
C VAL A 150 8.24 0.02 -15.34
N LEU A 151 7.08 0.42 -15.84
CA LEU A 151 6.67 1.80 -16.02
C LEU A 151 5.53 2.14 -15.06
N ILE A 152 5.52 3.39 -14.59
CA ILE A 152 4.51 3.95 -13.70
C ILE A 152 3.64 4.93 -14.49
N TYR A 153 2.32 4.82 -14.35
CA TYR A 153 1.37 5.84 -14.78
C TYR A 153 1.43 7.03 -13.81
N VAL A 154 2.08 8.12 -14.20
CA VAL A 154 2.41 9.24 -13.30
C VAL A 154 1.16 9.88 -12.68
N GLU A 155 0.17 10.23 -13.52
CA GLU A 155 -1.08 10.84 -13.05
C GLU A 155 -1.89 9.89 -12.16
N LEU A 156 -1.99 8.62 -12.54
CA LEU A 156 -2.73 7.63 -11.76
C LEU A 156 -2.08 7.36 -10.41
N LEU A 157 -0.74 7.34 -10.34
CA LEU A 157 0.00 7.24 -9.08
C LEU A 157 -0.32 8.42 -8.16
N GLN A 158 -0.37 9.64 -8.69
CA GLN A 158 -0.73 10.84 -7.94
C GLN A 158 -2.17 10.79 -7.44
N GLU A 159 -3.12 10.41 -8.30
CA GLU A 159 -4.53 10.25 -7.93
C GLU A 159 -4.72 9.22 -6.80
N LYS A 160 -4.06 8.06 -6.92
CA LYS A 160 -4.09 7.00 -5.90
C LYS A 160 -3.39 7.40 -4.61
N ALA A 161 -2.31 8.18 -4.68
CA ALA A 161 -1.61 8.69 -3.50
C ALA A 161 -2.51 9.67 -2.74
N GLU A 162 -3.26 10.51 -3.46
CA GLU A 162 -4.26 11.40 -2.88
C GLU A 162 -5.42 10.61 -2.25
N GLU A 163 -5.85 9.49 -2.83
CA GLU A 163 -6.84 8.60 -2.20
C GLU A 163 -6.33 8.03 -0.88
N VAL A 164 -5.07 7.58 -0.80
CA VAL A 164 -4.43 7.11 0.45
C VAL A 164 -4.40 8.22 1.49
N TYR A 165 -4.01 9.44 1.09
CA TYR A 165 -3.95 10.57 2.01
C TYR A 165 -5.33 10.94 2.54
N ARG A 166 -6.35 11.02 1.68
CA ARG A 166 -7.75 11.27 2.10
C ARG A 166 -8.29 10.17 3.01
N LEU A 167 -7.97 8.91 2.72
CA LEU A 167 -8.36 7.79 3.56
C LEU A 167 -7.74 7.91 4.97
N TYR A 168 -6.46 8.25 5.06
CA TYR A 168 -5.80 8.54 6.33
C TYR A 168 -6.49 9.69 7.08
N GLN A 169 -6.71 10.83 6.41
CA GLN A 169 -7.35 12.00 7.04
C GLN A 169 -8.72 11.69 7.64
N ASN A 170 -9.51 10.85 6.97
CA ASN A 170 -10.86 10.47 7.40
C ASN A 170 -10.89 9.27 8.37
N SER A 171 -9.73 8.78 8.83
CA SER A 171 -9.62 7.64 9.74
C SER A 171 -9.29 8.09 11.16
N ALA A 172 -9.50 7.20 12.14
CA ALA A 172 -9.08 7.45 13.52
C ALA A 172 -7.56 7.69 13.66
N LEU A 173 -6.77 7.17 12.72
CA LEU A 173 -5.31 7.34 12.69
C LEU A 173 -4.87 8.80 12.52
N SER A 174 -5.71 9.68 11.97
CA SER A 174 -5.38 11.10 11.78
C SER A 174 -5.33 11.90 13.08
N SER A 175 -5.93 11.36 14.16
CA SER A 175 -5.84 11.97 15.49
C SER A 175 -4.42 11.90 16.06
N HIS A 176 -3.63 10.92 15.64
CA HIS A 176 -2.27 10.71 16.10
C HIS A 176 -1.26 11.52 15.24
N PRO A 177 -0.22 12.13 15.84
CA PRO A 177 0.81 12.84 15.08
C PRO A 177 1.66 11.90 14.23
N VAL A 178 1.78 10.66 14.69
CA VAL A 178 2.57 9.60 14.08
C VAL A 178 1.85 8.28 14.26
N VAL A 179 1.92 7.40 13.27
CA VAL A 179 1.24 6.10 13.25
C VAL A 179 2.17 4.99 12.79
N ALA A 180 1.88 3.75 13.19
CA ALA A 180 2.64 2.61 12.70
C ALA A 180 2.38 2.40 11.20
N LEU A 181 3.43 2.10 10.44
CA LEU A 181 3.30 1.80 9.01
C LEU A 181 2.42 0.58 8.76
N ALA A 182 2.46 -0.40 9.66
CA ALA A 182 1.60 -1.60 9.58
C ALA A 182 0.11 -1.27 9.74
N GLU A 183 -0.23 -0.33 10.63
CA GLU A 183 -1.61 0.14 10.81
C GLU A 183 -2.09 0.90 9.58
N LEU A 184 -1.25 1.78 9.02
CA LEU A 184 -1.55 2.47 7.78
C LEU A 184 -1.73 1.49 6.61
N ARG A 185 -0.91 0.44 6.54
CA ARG A 185 -1.02 -0.62 5.53
C ARG A 185 -2.32 -1.41 5.67
N SER A 186 -2.77 -1.65 6.90
CA SER A 186 -4.05 -2.29 7.20
C SER A 186 -5.22 -1.41 6.75
N LEU A 187 -5.18 -0.10 7.08
CA LEU A 187 -6.17 0.87 6.65
C LEU A 187 -6.30 0.91 5.12
N CYS A 188 -5.17 0.90 4.41
CA CYS A 188 -5.14 1.02 2.94
C CYS A 188 -5.33 -0.31 2.20
N ALA A 189 -5.58 -1.44 2.90
CA ALA A 189 -5.54 -2.76 2.28
C ALA A 189 -6.61 -2.99 1.21
N SER A 190 -7.78 -2.36 1.33
CA SER A 190 -8.84 -2.41 0.31
C SER A 190 -8.53 -1.54 -0.91
N LEU A 191 -7.83 -0.42 -0.71
CA LEU A 191 -7.50 0.54 -1.77
C LEU A 191 -6.29 0.07 -2.60
N CYS A 192 -5.27 -0.44 -1.93
CA CYS A 192 -4.05 -0.97 -2.54
C CYS A 192 -3.67 -2.32 -1.90
N PRO A 193 -4.25 -3.42 -2.40
CA PRO A 193 -3.99 -4.77 -1.88
C PRO A 193 -2.53 -5.20 -2.05
N GLU A 194 -1.88 -4.71 -3.09
CA GLU A 194 -0.50 -5.04 -3.41
C GLU A 194 0.48 -4.17 -2.62
N GLU A 195 1.39 -4.82 -1.89
CA GLU A 195 2.35 -4.16 -1.01
C GLU A 195 3.30 -3.21 -1.78
N ARG A 196 3.76 -3.63 -2.97
CA ARG A 196 4.64 -2.81 -3.80
C ARG A 196 3.97 -1.52 -4.26
N THR A 197 2.70 -1.60 -4.65
CA THR A 197 1.89 -0.43 -5.00
C THR A 197 1.73 0.50 -3.80
N PHE A 198 1.40 -0.03 -2.62
CA PHE A 198 1.30 0.78 -1.39
C PHE A 198 2.56 1.62 -1.13
N TYR A 199 3.75 1.03 -1.23
CA TYR A 199 4.98 1.79 -1.02
C TYR A 199 5.26 2.84 -2.11
N LEU A 200 4.90 2.59 -3.37
CA LEU A 200 5.02 3.60 -4.43
C LEU A 200 4.11 4.81 -4.16
N LEU A 201 2.92 4.59 -3.60
CA LEU A 201 2.03 5.66 -3.18
C LEU A 201 2.62 6.47 -2.03
N LEU A 202 3.25 5.81 -1.05
CA LEU A 202 3.95 6.51 0.04
C LEU A 202 5.16 7.31 -0.46
N LEU A 203 5.92 6.76 -1.40
CA LEU A 203 7.01 7.47 -2.09
C LEU A 203 6.50 8.73 -2.80
N GLN A 204 5.35 8.64 -3.46
CA GLN A 204 4.73 9.79 -4.10
C GLN A 204 4.34 10.86 -3.07
N LEU A 205 3.71 10.47 -1.96
CA LEU A 205 3.36 11.41 -0.88
C LEU A 205 4.60 12.05 -0.23
N GLN A 206 5.69 11.31 -0.09
CA GLN A 206 6.95 11.84 0.43
C GLN A 206 7.62 12.81 -0.54
N LYS A 207 7.63 12.49 -1.85
CA LYS A 207 8.10 13.40 -2.91
C LYS A 207 7.34 14.72 -2.88
N GLU A 208 6.04 14.66 -2.57
CA GLU A 208 5.16 15.82 -2.36
C GLU A 208 5.35 16.51 -1.00
N LYS A 209 6.22 15.99 -0.12
CA LYS A 209 6.45 16.46 1.25
C LYS A 209 5.18 16.43 2.11
N ARG A 210 4.33 15.44 1.90
CA ARG A 210 3.11 15.19 2.69
C ARG A 210 3.29 14.12 3.74
N VAL A 211 4.30 13.28 3.60
CA VAL A 211 4.64 12.20 4.53
C VAL A 211 6.13 12.19 4.81
N THR A 212 6.51 11.92 6.05
CA THR A 212 7.86 11.51 6.47
C THR A 212 7.76 10.17 7.17
N ILE A 213 8.72 9.29 6.92
CA ILE A 213 8.80 7.97 7.56
C ILE A 213 10.11 7.91 8.34
N LEU A 214 10.07 7.32 9.52
CA LEU A 214 11.23 7.07 10.36
C LEU A 214 11.21 5.61 10.82
N GLU A 215 12.36 4.98 10.95
CA GLU A 215 12.49 3.69 11.60
C GLU A 215 12.89 3.89 13.07
N GLN A 216 12.08 3.36 13.98
CA GLN A 216 12.26 3.45 15.42
C GLN A 216 12.20 2.05 16.02
N ASN A 217 13.29 1.59 16.65
CA ASN A 217 13.38 0.27 17.28
C ASN A 217 13.00 -0.91 16.34
N GLY A 218 13.30 -0.81 15.05
CA GLY A 218 12.98 -1.82 14.04
C GLY A 218 11.53 -1.78 13.53
N GLU A 219 10.72 -0.84 13.99
CA GLU A 219 9.39 -0.55 13.46
C GLU A 219 9.38 0.76 12.68
N LYS A 220 8.57 0.82 11.61
CA LYS A 220 8.43 2.02 10.80
C LYS A 220 7.23 2.83 11.24
N ILE A 221 7.47 4.12 11.40
CA ILE A 221 6.46 5.08 11.79
C ILE A 221 6.29 6.14 10.71
N VAL A 222 5.06 6.60 10.53
CA VAL A 222 4.66 7.51 9.47
C VAL A 222 4.07 8.77 10.09
N LYS A 223 4.64 9.92 9.72
CA LYS A 223 4.12 11.25 10.06
C LYS A 223 3.51 11.87 8.81
N PHE A 224 2.29 12.37 8.92
CA PHE A 224 1.61 13.08 7.84
C PHE A 224 1.64 14.60 8.08
N ALA A 225 1.61 15.36 7.00
CA ALA A 225 1.40 16.80 7.03
C ALA A 225 0.00 17.11 7.57
N ARG A 226 -0.09 18.09 8.48
CA ARG A 226 -1.34 18.50 9.13
C ARG A 226 -1.81 19.84 8.57
N GLY A 227 -2.91 19.82 7.82
CA GLY A 227 -3.53 21.00 7.20
C GLY A 227 -3.42 21.00 5.66
N LEU A 228 -4.42 21.59 4.99
CA LEU A 228 -4.75 21.40 3.57
C LEU A 228 -3.61 21.71 2.57
N HIS A 229 -2.59 22.47 2.96
CA HIS A 229 -1.44 22.82 2.13
C HIS A 229 -0.11 22.83 2.91
N SER A 230 -0.08 22.16 4.05
CA SER A 230 1.11 22.07 4.89
C SER A 230 2.12 21.09 4.29
N LYS A 231 3.41 21.37 4.49
CA LYS A 231 4.47 20.39 4.29
C LYS A 231 4.73 19.70 5.62
N VAL A 232 4.94 18.39 5.58
CA VAL A 232 5.28 17.61 6.75
C VAL A 232 6.63 18.08 7.31
N SER A 233 6.67 18.32 8.61
CA SER A 233 7.93 18.53 9.32
C SER A 233 8.62 17.17 9.56
N PRO A 234 9.94 17.12 9.74
CA PRO A 234 10.62 15.92 10.23
C PRO A 234 9.98 15.39 11.53
N VAL A 235 10.15 14.09 11.77
CA VAL A 235 9.80 13.47 13.04
C VAL A 235 10.74 14.00 14.12
N ASN A 236 10.19 14.46 15.24
CA ASN A 236 10.94 15.01 16.37
C ASN A 236 10.79 14.14 17.64
N ASP A 237 11.49 14.50 18.71
CA ASP A 237 11.47 13.73 19.96
C ASP A 237 10.09 13.67 20.63
N VAL A 238 9.27 14.72 20.45
CA VAL A 238 7.89 14.75 20.98
C VAL A 238 7.03 13.72 20.24
N ASP A 239 7.14 13.66 18.92
CA ASP A 239 6.45 12.67 18.10
C ASP A 239 6.81 11.24 18.52
N ILE A 240 8.10 10.98 18.75
CA ILE A 240 8.60 9.68 19.21
C ILE A 240 8.05 9.36 20.61
N GLY A 241 8.04 10.33 21.52
CA GLY A 241 7.47 10.18 22.86
C GLY A 241 5.97 9.84 22.83
N VAL A 242 5.19 10.53 21.99
CA VAL A 242 3.76 10.22 21.79
C VAL A 242 3.58 8.82 21.25
N TYR A 243 4.37 8.44 20.24
CA TYR A 243 4.30 7.10 19.67
C TYR A 243 4.61 6.00 20.69
N GLN A 244 5.63 6.19 21.55
CA GLN A 244 5.95 5.25 22.64
C GLN A 244 4.85 5.16 23.69
N LEU A 245 4.16 6.26 23.98
CA LEU A 245 2.99 6.26 24.87
C LEU A 245 1.83 5.47 24.25
N MET A 246 1.55 5.65 22.96
CA MET A 246 0.54 4.87 22.23
C MET A 246 0.86 3.36 22.26
N GLN A 247 2.12 2.98 22.01
CA GLN A 247 2.53 1.57 22.13
C GLN A 247 2.35 1.04 23.55
N SER A 248 2.69 1.86 24.56
CA SER A 248 2.52 1.48 25.96
C SER A 248 1.05 1.28 26.31
N GLU A 249 0.17 2.15 25.83
CA GLU A 249 -1.28 2.03 25.97
C GLU A 249 -1.79 0.71 25.39
N GLN A 250 -1.39 0.37 24.16
CA GLN A 250 -1.80 -0.84 23.48
C GLN A 250 -1.31 -2.10 24.22
N LEU A 251 -0.05 -2.11 24.66
CA LEU A 251 0.53 -3.23 25.42
C LEU A 251 -0.16 -3.42 26.78
N LEU A 252 -0.41 -2.32 27.50
CA LEU A 252 -1.13 -2.36 28.78
C LEU A 252 -2.55 -2.88 28.59
N SER A 253 -3.26 -2.42 27.55
CA SER A 253 -4.62 -2.85 27.23
C SER A 253 -4.69 -4.35 26.91
N GLN A 254 -3.80 -4.86 26.06
CA GLN A 254 -3.70 -6.29 25.76
C GLN A 254 -3.38 -7.11 27.02
N LYS A 255 -2.53 -6.58 27.90
CA LYS A 255 -2.16 -7.28 29.14
C LYS A 255 -3.32 -7.35 30.12
N VAL A 256 -4.09 -6.26 30.24
CA VAL A 256 -5.34 -6.20 31.02
C VAL A 256 -6.32 -7.23 30.50
N GLU A 257 -6.55 -7.30 29.19
CA GLU A 257 -7.47 -8.26 28.57
C GLU A 257 -7.04 -9.71 28.85
N SER A 258 -5.77 -10.03 28.64
CA SER A 258 -5.21 -11.36 28.89
C SER A 258 -5.37 -11.80 30.36
N LEU A 259 -5.06 -10.92 31.32
CA LEU A 259 -5.23 -11.24 32.74
C LEU A 259 -6.71 -11.33 33.13
N SER A 260 -7.58 -10.56 32.47
CA SER A 260 -9.03 -10.63 32.71
C SER A 260 -9.60 -11.99 32.30
N GLN A 261 -9.16 -12.52 31.16
CA GLN A 261 -9.47 -13.88 30.73
C GLN A 261 -8.95 -14.93 31.72
N GLU A 262 -7.72 -14.77 32.23
CA GLU A 262 -7.15 -15.67 33.25
C GLU A 262 -7.94 -15.63 34.58
N ALA A 263 -8.40 -14.45 35.00
CA ALA A 263 -9.21 -14.29 36.20
C ALA A 263 -10.58 -14.97 36.07
N GLU A 264 -11.22 -14.86 34.89
CA GLU A 264 -12.48 -15.56 34.60
C GLU A 264 -12.28 -17.08 34.54
N LYS A 265 -11.18 -17.56 33.97
CA LYS A 265 -10.84 -19.00 34.03
C LYS A 265 -10.66 -19.48 35.47
N CYS A 266 -9.93 -18.75 36.31
CA CYS A 266 -9.78 -19.10 37.73
C CYS A 266 -11.12 -19.18 38.48
N LYS A 267 -12.08 -18.33 38.08
CA LYS A 267 -13.45 -18.31 38.64
C LYS A 267 -14.25 -19.53 38.19
N GLU A 268 -14.15 -19.93 36.93
CA GLU A 268 -14.77 -21.15 36.41
C GLU A 268 -14.19 -22.41 37.06
N ASP A 269 -12.86 -22.49 37.19
CA ASP A 269 -12.18 -23.58 37.88
C ASP A 269 -12.62 -23.68 39.35
N ALA A 270 -12.76 -22.55 40.04
CA ALA A 270 -13.26 -22.50 41.41
C ALA A 270 -14.71 -23.02 41.49
N ARG A 271 -15.58 -22.61 40.56
CA ARG A 271 -16.97 -23.10 40.47
C ARG A 271 -17.03 -24.61 40.25
N SER A 272 -16.23 -25.12 39.33
CA SER A 272 -16.14 -26.56 39.03
C SER A 272 -15.62 -27.36 40.23
N ALA A 273 -14.58 -26.86 40.92
CA ALA A 273 -14.06 -27.47 42.14
C ALA A 273 -15.07 -27.46 43.29
N CYS A 274 -15.86 -26.39 43.44
CA CYS A 274 -16.97 -26.32 44.39
C CYS A 274 -18.03 -27.38 44.10
N ARG A 275 -18.47 -27.50 42.83
CA ARG A 275 -19.45 -28.52 42.40
C ARG A 275 -18.94 -29.94 42.66
N ALA A 276 -17.64 -30.17 42.47
CA ALA A 276 -16.99 -31.45 42.74
C ALA A 276 -16.66 -31.70 44.23
N GLY A 277 -17.08 -30.82 45.16
CA GLY A 277 -16.79 -30.95 46.60
C GLY A 277 -15.32 -30.71 47.01
N LYS A 278 -14.45 -30.31 46.06
CA LYS A 278 -13.01 -30.12 46.27
C LYS A 278 -12.70 -28.74 46.87
N LYS A 279 -13.08 -28.52 48.14
CA LYS A 279 -13.01 -27.20 48.82
C LYS A 279 -11.62 -26.54 48.79
N GLN A 280 -10.54 -27.31 49.01
CA GLN A 280 -9.17 -26.76 49.01
C GLN A 280 -8.73 -26.28 47.63
N LEU A 281 -9.12 -27.00 46.58
CA LEU A 281 -8.85 -26.61 45.19
C LEU A 281 -9.62 -25.34 44.84
N ALA A 282 -10.91 -25.25 45.19
CA ALA A 282 -11.72 -24.06 44.98
C ALA A 282 -11.12 -22.83 45.68
N LEU A 283 -10.70 -22.97 46.93
CA LEU A 283 -10.04 -21.88 47.68
C LEU A 283 -8.74 -21.42 47.01
N ARG A 284 -7.94 -22.35 46.48
CA ARG A 284 -6.70 -22.03 45.75
C ARG A 284 -7.01 -21.24 44.48
N CYS A 285 -7.99 -21.66 43.69
CA CYS A 285 -8.43 -20.97 42.47
C CYS A 285 -8.91 -19.55 42.78
N LEU A 286 -9.71 -19.36 43.85
CA LEU A 286 -10.17 -18.04 44.29
C LEU A 286 -9.03 -17.13 44.76
N LYS A 287 -8.03 -17.67 45.48
CA LYS A 287 -6.83 -16.90 45.85
C LYS A 287 -6.00 -16.50 44.62
N SER A 288 -5.92 -17.36 43.62
CA SER A 288 -5.26 -17.05 42.34
C SER A 288 -5.99 -15.91 41.63
N LYS A 289 -7.32 -16.03 41.46
CA LYS A 289 -8.18 -14.98 40.89
C LYS A 289 -7.95 -13.64 41.57
N ARG A 290 -8.00 -13.59 42.90
CA ARG A 290 -7.84 -12.33 43.65
C ARG A 290 -6.47 -11.69 43.47
N ARG A 291 -5.41 -12.47 43.25
CA ARG A 291 -4.07 -11.94 42.92
C ARG A 291 -4.06 -11.36 41.50
N THR A 292 -4.64 -12.07 40.54
CA THR A 292 -4.78 -11.60 39.15
C THR A 292 -5.60 -10.31 39.09
N GLU A 293 -6.72 -10.22 39.81
CA GLU A 293 -7.56 -9.01 39.90
C GLU A 293 -6.82 -7.79 40.45
N ARG A 294 -5.97 -7.96 41.47
CA ARG A 294 -5.13 -6.84 41.96
C ARG A 294 -4.15 -6.36 40.88
N ARG A 295 -3.53 -7.29 40.16
CA ARG A 295 -2.61 -6.94 39.07
C ARG A 295 -3.32 -6.24 37.92
N ILE A 296 -4.57 -6.62 37.61
CA ILE A 296 -5.41 -5.91 36.65
C ILE A 296 -5.66 -4.47 37.12
N ALA A 297 -6.03 -4.26 38.39
CA ALA A 297 -6.26 -2.92 38.92
C ALA A 297 -5.01 -2.02 38.85
N GLU A 298 -3.82 -2.58 39.15
CA GLU A 298 -2.55 -1.87 38.99
C GLU A 298 -2.25 -1.49 37.53
N LEU A 299 -2.57 -2.37 36.57
CA LEU A 299 -2.39 -2.08 35.15
C LEU A 299 -3.39 -1.07 34.62
N HIS A 300 -4.66 -1.12 35.05
CA HIS A 300 -5.66 -0.10 34.72
C HIS A 300 -5.21 1.27 35.19
N SER A 301 -4.72 1.40 36.43
CA SER A 301 -4.23 2.70 36.92
C SER A 301 -3.08 3.26 36.08
N LYS A 302 -2.20 2.39 35.55
CA LYS A 302 -1.14 2.81 34.62
C LYS A 302 -1.69 3.21 33.26
N LEU A 303 -2.68 2.46 32.75
CA LEU A 303 -3.35 2.75 31.48
C LEU A 303 -4.05 4.11 31.54
N ASP A 304 -4.82 4.37 32.60
CA ASP A 304 -5.51 5.65 32.83
C ASP A 304 -4.52 6.82 32.88
N ALA A 305 -3.34 6.61 33.48
CA ALA A 305 -2.28 7.62 33.51
C ALA A 305 -1.71 7.92 32.11
N VAL A 306 -1.46 6.89 31.30
CA VAL A 306 -0.98 7.05 29.92
C VAL A 306 -2.02 7.75 29.05
N GLN A 307 -3.28 7.31 29.11
CA GLN A 307 -4.40 7.91 28.39
C GLN A 307 -4.58 9.38 28.77
N GLY A 308 -4.54 9.68 30.08
CA GLY A 308 -4.62 11.05 30.57
C GLY A 308 -3.47 11.96 30.13
N ILE A 309 -2.30 11.42 29.77
CA ILE A 309 -1.20 12.18 29.17
C ILE A 309 -1.50 12.42 27.68
N LEU A 310 -1.89 11.37 26.95
CA LEU A 310 -2.24 11.46 25.53
C LEU A 310 -3.36 12.46 25.27
N ASP A 311 -4.44 12.42 26.07
CA ASP A 311 -5.58 13.34 25.97
C ASP A 311 -5.15 14.81 26.12
N ARG A 312 -4.23 15.10 27.05
CA ARG A 312 -3.70 16.46 27.23
C ARG A 312 -2.85 16.91 26.05
N ILE A 313 -2.08 16.00 25.46
CA ILE A 313 -1.28 16.28 24.27
C ILE A 313 -2.21 16.59 23.09
N TYR A 314 -3.26 15.81 22.88
CA TYR A 314 -4.21 16.04 21.79
C TYR A 314 -5.04 17.31 21.98
N ALA A 315 -5.49 17.60 23.21
CA ALA A 315 -6.15 18.86 23.53
C ALA A 315 -5.24 20.07 23.23
N SER A 316 -3.99 20.02 23.67
CA SER A 316 -2.98 21.06 23.39
C SER A 316 -2.72 21.27 21.90
N GLN A 317 -2.75 20.20 21.10
CA GLN A 317 -2.54 20.30 19.66
C GLN A 317 -3.76 20.87 18.94
N THR A 318 -4.96 20.58 19.42
CA THR A 318 -6.22 21.10 18.86
C THR A 318 -6.36 22.60 19.13
N ASP A 319 -5.97 23.06 20.33
CA ASP A 319 -5.99 24.48 20.71
C ASP A 319 -4.99 25.32 19.90
N GLN A 320 -3.93 24.72 19.33
CA GLN A 320 -2.99 25.39 18.43
C GLN A 320 -3.49 25.46 16.97
N MET A 321 -4.56 24.74 16.63
CA MET A 321 -5.11 24.64 15.27
C MET A 321 -6.32 25.55 15.02
N VAL A 322 -6.82 26.27 16.05
CA VAL A 322 -7.88 27.29 15.98
C VAL A 322 -7.27 28.69 15.92
#